data_AF-A0A1E3PFK3-F1
#
_entry.id   AF-A0A1E3PFK3-F1
#
_cell.length_a   1.000
_cell.length_b   1.000
_cell.length_c   1.000
_cell.angle_alpha   90.00
_cell.angle_beta   90.00
_cell.angle_gamma   90.00
#
_symmetry.space_group_name_H-M   'P 1'
#
loop_
_entity.id
_entity.type
_entity.pdbx_description
1 polymer ?
#
loop_
_entity_poly.entity_id
_entity_poly.type
_entity_poly.pdbx_seq_one_letter_code
_entity_poly.pdbx_strand_id
1 'polypeptide(L)'
;MDISDALVQQVISLLTTSVPIDPTPISLLADQLAISQPHPSLPQDLLPLVVPALKNGNNPPTVLYCISELLSVLLDNSKWYYLQDTVNLADFEAALTCGIPKLQASAARAIGLASEANVLKGQNGLIKLLVKQLLELDYEIIVVSAITDSLTCHLANKPGVLRAFLSDDSILTILGQLHNGSAILQSRLMAIIEKIIIYINEPISSKVVDLFNYSPMALSDNDDILHTVVLVQHYNRLLVHTKQPKAMIDHLQAQIVPMAKLWSDIVRFQPLTDLFKAEVVEFISILSHRLPEVWKDSLAIQFNIPECLVDIKTPAEVRVLILSHIEPIYLAEQLGPSGHLSKITVKASNIGVFMNLVQTQQSFEFMTQLTSTSLLDLSYTDLFALLVQITRFEWSTQQLASHWPRVMSRIIEWDDITEPQSFNLRQQVLEQLFLMSNSDFLEHWKYQIKTAYKELIHGKVSAPIPVVGDSYA
;
A
#
# COMPACT_ATOMS: atom_id res chain seq x y z
N MET A 1 10.08 -19.91 -24.06
CA MET A 1 11.31 -20.69 -24.26
C MET A 1 11.06 -22.04 -23.65
N ASP A 2 11.16 -23.10 -24.44
CA ASP A 2 10.97 -24.46 -23.95
C ASP A 2 12.24 -24.92 -23.23
N ILE A 3 12.07 -25.64 -22.12
CA ILE A 3 13.18 -26.20 -21.34
C ILE A 3 13.80 -27.33 -22.17
N SER A 4 15.14 -27.36 -22.26
CA SER A 4 15.83 -28.39 -23.04
C SER A 4 15.80 -29.74 -22.31
N ASP A 5 15.05 -30.72 -22.84
CA ASP A 5 15.02 -32.10 -22.32
C ASP A 5 16.43 -32.71 -22.23
N ALA A 6 17.30 -32.39 -23.18
CA ALA A 6 18.69 -32.83 -23.17
C ALA A 6 19.47 -32.29 -21.96
N LEU A 7 19.22 -31.03 -21.58
CA LEU A 7 19.84 -30.41 -20.41
C LEU A 7 19.33 -31.02 -19.12
N VAL A 8 18.02 -31.29 -19.03
CA VAL A 8 17.40 -31.97 -17.87
C VAL A 8 18.03 -33.35 -17.66
N GLN A 9 18.12 -34.16 -18.72
CA GLN A 9 18.73 -35.49 -18.65
C GLN A 9 20.22 -35.43 -18.29
N GLN A 10 20.95 -34.43 -18.80
CA GLN A 10 22.34 -34.21 -18.43
C GLN A 10 22.49 -33.90 -16.93
N VAL A 11 21.64 -33.05 -16.37
CA VAL A 11 21.66 -32.73 -14.92
C VAL A 11 21.27 -33.95 -14.08
N ILE A 12 20.27 -34.73 -14.49
CA ILE A 12 19.92 -36.00 -13.81
C ILE A 12 21.12 -36.95 -13.78
N SER A 13 21.81 -37.12 -14.92
CA SER A 13 23.01 -37.95 -14.99
C SER A 13 24.11 -37.44 -14.06
N LEU A 14 24.33 -36.12 -14.00
CA LEU A 14 25.35 -35.53 -13.14
C LEU A 14 25.04 -35.74 -11.65
N LEU A 15 23.79 -35.54 -11.24
CA LEU A 15 23.36 -35.68 -9.84
C LEU A 15 23.33 -37.14 -9.36
N THR A 16 23.26 -38.10 -10.28
CA THR A 16 23.25 -39.55 -9.96
C THR A 16 24.65 -40.17 -9.95
N THR A 17 25.63 -39.57 -10.63
CA THR A 17 27.01 -40.08 -10.69
C THR A 17 27.92 -39.48 -9.61
N SER A 18 28.73 -40.31 -8.94
CA SER A 18 29.66 -39.91 -7.86
C SER A 18 31.00 -39.29 -8.35
N VAL A 19 30.97 -38.62 -9.49
CA VAL A 19 32.13 -38.01 -10.17
C VAL A 19 32.10 -36.49 -9.91
N PRO A 20 33.24 -35.75 -9.94
CA PRO A 20 33.22 -34.30 -9.82
C PRO A 20 32.16 -33.67 -10.73
N ILE A 21 31.17 -33.04 -10.11
CA ILE A 21 30.02 -32.45 -10.75
C ILE A 21 30.47 -31.17 -11.47
N ASP A 22 30.23 -31.07 -12.77
CA ASP A 22 30.36 -29.81 -13.51
C ASP A 22 29.20 -28.87 -13.10
N PRO A 23 29.46 -27.67 -12.55
CA PRO A 23 28.42 -26.74 -12.14
C PRO A 23 27.67 -26.10 -13.32
N THR A 24 28.25 -26.08 -14.52
CA THR A 24 27.75 -25.31 -15.66
C THR A 24 26.35 -25.76 -16.12
N PRO A 25 26.09 -27.08 -16.31
CA PRO A 25 24.76 -27.54 -16.72
C PRO A 25 23.70 -27.31 -15.65
N ILE A 26 24.09 -27.34 -14.37
CA ILE A 26 23.19 -27.10 -13.23
C ILE A 26 22.77 -25.63 -13.20
N SER A 27 23.72 -24.70 -13.34
CA SER A 27 23.43 -23.26 -13.42
C SER A 27 22.55 -22.93 -14.61
N LEU A 28 22.86 -23.48 -15.80
CA LEU A 28 22.08 -23.24 -17.01
C LEU A 28 20.64 -23.74 -16.87
N LEU A 29 20.43 -24.88 -16.22
CA LEU A 29 19.09 -25.41 -15.98
C LEU A 29 18.31 -24.53 -15.00
N ALA A 30 18.96 -24.06 -13.92
CA ALA A 30 18.34 -23.14 -12.97
C ALA A 30 17.87 -21.85 -13.66
N ASP A 31 18.72 -21.26 -14.53
CA ASP A 31 18.38 -20.05 -15.29
C ASP A 31 17.21 -20.27 -16.27
N GLN A 32 17.19 -21.41 -16.97
CA GLN A 32 16.07 -21.75 -17.86
C GLN A 32 14.77 -21.92 -17.08
N LEU A 33 14.81 -22.63 -15.95
CA LEU A 33 13.64 -22.86 -15.11
C LEU A 33 13.10 -21.57 -14.51
N ALA A 34 13.96 -20.60 -14.17
CA ALA A 34 13.55 -19.32 -13.60
C ALA A 34 12.77 -18.43 -14.59
N ILE A 35 12.98 -18.59 -15.90
CA ILE A 35 12.36 -17.74 -16.95
C ILE A 35 11.20 -18.49 -17.65
N SER A 36 11.17 -19.81 -17.57
CA SER A 36 10.15 -20.65 -18.20
C SER A 36 8.84 -20.72 -17.40
N GLN A 37 7.76 -21.18 -18.06
CA GLN A 37 6.52 -21.50 -17.33
C GLN A 37 6.72 -22.74 -16.45
N PRO A 38 6.05 -22.80 -15.27
CA PRO A 38 6.22 -23.90 -14.33
C PRO A 38 5.86 -25.26 -14.95
N HIS A 39 6.83 -26.17 -14.99
CA HIS A 39 6.64 -27.51 -15.52
C HIS A 39 6.34 -28.50 -14.37
N PRO A 40 5.15 -29.12 -14.31
CA PRO A 40 4.69 -29.81 -13.10
C PRO A 40 5.40 -31.13 -12.78
N SER A 41 6.06 -31.76 -13.76
CA SER A 41 6.81 -33.02 -13.57
C SER A 41 8.24 -32.80 -13.10
N LEU A 42 8.87 -31.70 -13.50
CA LEU A 42 10.30 -31.44 -13.28
C LEU A 42 10.71 -31.43 -11.79
N PRO A 43 9.94 -30.79 -10.88
CA PRO A 43 10.23 -30.89 -9.46
C PRO A 43 10.14 -32.31 -8.90
N GLN A 44 9.22 -33.15 -9.40
CA GLN A 44 9.08 -34.54 -8.94
C GLN A 44 10.31 -35.37 -9.32
N ASP A 45 10.88 -35.13 -10.50
CA ASP A 45 12.02 -35.88 -11.00
C ASP A 45 13.34 -35.41 -10.36
N LEU A 46 13.48 -34.09 -10.14
CA LEU A 46 14.75 -33.49 -9.72
C LEU A 46 14.90 -33.34 -8.20
N LEU A 47 13.85 -33.05 -7.43
CA LEU A 47 13.97 -32.87 -5.97
C LEU A 47 14.58 -34.08 -5.25
N PRO A 48 14.21 -35.33 -5.56
CA PRO A 48 14.81 -36.51 -4.94
C PRO A 48 16.31 -36.67 -5.22
N LEU A 49 16.84 -36.00 -6.24
CA LEU A 49 18.25 -36.04 -6.63
C LEU A 49 19.02 -34.85 -6.07
N VAL A 50 18.42 -33.66 -6.14
CA VAL A 50 19.04 -32.39 -5.70
C VAL A 50 19.23 -32.36 -4.19
N VAL A 51 18.24 -32.80 -3.40
CA VAL A 51 18.32 -32.76 -1.93
C VAL A 51 19.45 -33.64 -1.39
N PRO A 52 19.61 -34.92 -1.79
CA PRO A 52 20.76 -35.72 -1.39
C PRO A 52 22.10 -35.18 -1.90
N ALA A 53 22.14 -34.65 -3.12
CA ALA A 53 23.37 -34.07 -3.68
C ALA A 53 23.85 -32.86 -2.86
N LEU A 54 22.95 -32.04 -2.34
CA LEU A 54 23.27 -30.91 -1.47
C LEU A 54 23.84 -31.37 -0.11
N LYS A 55 23.37 -32.52 0.41
CA LYS A 55 23.87 -33.14 1.65
C LYS A 55 25.22 -33.87 1.47
N ASN A 56 25.65 -34.10 0.24
CA ASN A 56 26.91 -34.79 -0.02
C ASN A 56 28.09 -33.84 0.25
N GLY A 57 28.74 -34.01 1.40
CA GLY A 57 29.86 -33.17 1.86
C GLY A 57 31.13 -33.21 1.00
N ASN A 58 31.16 -34.03 -0.05
CA ASN A 58 32.29 -34.10 -0.99
C ASN A 58 32.22 -33.08 -2.13
N ASN A 59 31.11 -32.34 -2.26
CA ASN A 59 30.94 -31.37 -3.34
C ASN A 59 31.71 -30.06 -3.08
N PRO A 60 32.37 -29.49 -4.09
CA PRO A 60 33.04 -28.20 -3.94
C PRO A 60 32.04 -27.05 -3.73
N PRO A 61 32.45 -25.94 -3.08
CA PRO A 61 31.54 -24.83 -2.76
C PRO A 61 30.79 -24.24 -3.96
N THR A 62 31.44 -24.17 -5.13
CA THR A 62 30.84 -23.67 -6.37
C THR A 62 29.70 -24.57 -6.88
N VAL A 63 29.85 -25.88 -6.73
CA VAL A 63 28.82 -26.86 -7.07
C VAL A 63 27.67 -26.79 -6.07
N LEU A 64 27.96 -26.71 -4.77
CA LEU A 64 26.93 -26.55 -3.74
C LEU A 64 26.09 -25.29 -3.96
N TYR A 65 26.73 -24.19 -4.39
CA TYR A 65 26.03 -22.96 -4.77
C TYR A 65 25.08 -23.20 -5.95
N CYS A 66 25.53 -23.82 -7.04
CA CYS A 66 24.68 -24.09 -8.20
C CYS A 66 23.52 -25.05 -7.86
N ILE A 67 23.78 -26.08 -7.05
CA ILE A 67 22.74 -27.00 -6.57
C ILE A 67 21.73 -26.25 -5.69
N SER A 68 22.16 -25.30 -4.86
CA SER A 68 21.26 -24.48 -4.04
C SER A 68 20.39 -23.51 -4.86
N GLU A 69 20.93 -22.96 -5.95
CA GLU A 69 20.16 -22.15 -6.91
C GLU A 69 19.12 -23.01 -7.63
N LEU A 70 19.51 -24.20 -8.11
CA LEU A 70 18.57 -25.13 -8.72
C LEU A 70 17.47 -25.54 -7.73
N LEU A 71 17.83 -25.88 -6.49
CA LEU A 71 16.85 -26.21 -5.45
C LEU A 71 15.89 -25.05 -5.19
N SER A 72 16.39 -23.82 -5.14
CA SER A 72 15.58 -22.61 -4.95
C SER A 72 14.49 -22.50 -6.03
N VAL A 73 14.88 -22.65 -7.30
CA VAL A 73 13.95 -22.58 -8.43
C VAL A 73 12.96 -23.76 -8.44
N LEU A 74 13.41 -24.96 -8.05
CA LEU A 74 12.51 -26.12 -7.94
C LEU A 74 11.47 -25.93 -6.85
N LEU A 75 11.88 -25.39 -5.68
CA LEU A 75 10.97 -25.09 -4.57
C LEU A 75 9.92 -24.04 -4.97
N ASP A 76 10.33 -22.96 -5.63
CA ASP A 76 9.43 -21.89 -6.09
C ASP A 76 8.39 -22.39 -7.11
N ASN A 77 8.72 -23.42 -7.89
CA ASN A 77 7.84 -24.00 -8.91
C ASN A 77 7.08 -25.26 -8.42
N SER A 78 7.25 -25.67 -7.17
CA SER A 78 6.65 -26.88 -6.63
C SER A 78 5.28 -26.65 -6.00
N LYS A 79 4.44 -27.69 -6.02
CA LYS A 79 3.22 -27.73 -5.20
C LYS A 79 3.52 -28.43 -3.88
N TRP A 80 2.87 -27.97 -2.81
CA TRP A 80 3.13 -28.47 -1.45
C TRP A 80 3.03 -29.99 -1.29
N TYR A 81 2.03 -30.62 -1.90
CA TYR A 81 1.81 -32.06 -1.74
C TYR A 81 2.98 -32.90 -2.27
N TYR A 82 3.69 -32.44 -3.30
CA TYR A 82 4.92 -33.10 -3.76
C TYR A 82 6.07 -32.89 -2.77
N LEU A 83 6.22 -31.67 -2.27
CA LEU A 83 7.27 -31.34 -1.31
C LEU A 83 7.17 -32.18 -0.04
N GLN A 84 5.96 -32.43 0.43
CA GLN A 84 5.70 -33.22 1.63
C GLN A 84 6.19 -34.68 1.50
N ASP A 85 6.20 -35.23 0.29
CA ASP A 85 6.64 -36.60 0.04
C ASP A 85 8.16 -36.70 -0.20
N THR A 86 8.78 -35.65 -0.71
CA THR A 86 10.19 -35.66 -1.13
C THR A 86 11.15 -34.92 -0.18
N VAL A 87 10.68 -33.90 0.53
CA VAL A 87 11.47 -33.03 1.40
C VAL A 87 10.94 -33.15 2.82
N ASN A 88 11.76 -33.70 3.71
CA ASN A 88 11.34 -33.87 5.10
C ASN A 88 11.46 -32.54 5.88
N LEU A 89 10.91 -32.52 7.10
CA LEU A 89 10.96 -31.34 7.96
C LEU A 89 12.39 -30.84 8.20
N ALA A 90 13.30 -31.74 8.57
CA ALA A 90 14.70 -31.42 8.88
C ALA A 90 15.44 -30.77 7.70
N ASP A 91 15.05 -31.11 6.46
CA ASP A 91 15.62 -30.52 5.25
C ASP A 91 15.19 -29.06 5.08
N PHE A 92 13.95 -28.73 5.43
CA PHE A 92 13.51 -27.33 5.50
C PHE A 92 14.22 -26.58 6.63
N GLU A 93 14.48 -27.21 7.78
CA GLU A 93 15.23 -26.57 8.86
C GLU A 93 16.68 -26.27 8.46
N ALA A 94 17.33 -27.23 7.78
CA ALA A 94 18.68 -27.06 7.25
C ALA A 94 18.72 -25.98 6.15
N ALA A 95 17.73 -25.94 5.26
CA ALA A 95 17.63 -24.93 4.22
C ALA A 95 17.38 -23.52 4.79
N LEU A 96 16.57 -23.38 5.84
CA LEU A 96 16.31 -22.08 6.48
C LEU A 96 17.51 -21.55 7.26
N THR A 97 18.39 -22.43 7.74
CA THR A 97 19.58 -22.06 8.53
C THR A 97 20.86 -22.05 7.71
N CYS A 98 20.80 -22.45 6.43
CA CYS A 98 21.96 -22.37 5.56
C CYS A 98 22.30 -20.90 5.27
N GLY A 99 23.59 -20.54 5.23
CA GLY A 99 24.03 -19.17 4.94
C GLY A 99 23.83 -18.75 3.47
N ILE A 100 22.83 -19.30 2.77
CA ILE A 100 22.53 -19.03 1.36
C ILE A 100 21.14 -18.35 1.27
N PRO A 101 21.08 -17.01 1.19
CA PRO A 101 19.85 -16.23 1.27
C PRO A 101 18.74 -16.67 0.31
N LYS A 102 19.08 -16.98 -0.95
CA LYS A 102 18.10 -17.44 -1.94
C LYS A 102 17.45 -18.78 -1.57
N LEU A 103 18.23 -19.71 -1.03
CA LEU A 103 17.71 -21.00 -0.59
C LEU A 103 16.86 -20.84 0.67
N GLN A 104 17.27 -20.01 1.62
CA GLN A 104 16.47 -19.66 2.79
C GLN A 104 15.13 -19.04 2.38
N ALA A 105 15.15 -18.09 1.45
CA ALA A 105 13.94 -17.44 0.93
C ALA A 105 13.01 -18.43 0.22
N SER A 106 13.55 -19.29 -0.64
CA SER A 106 12.76 -20.29 -1.38
C SER A 106 12.19 -21.36 -0.45
N ALA A 107 12.95 -21.80 0.55
CA ALA A 107 12.46 -22.69 1.60
C ALA A 107 11.31 -22.04 2.39
N ALA A 108 11.45 -20.76 2.75
CA ALA A 108 10.39 -20.02 3.43
C ALA A 108 9.11 -19.94 2.57
N ARG A 109 9.22 -19.58 1.28
CA ARG A 109 8.07 -19.54 0.36
C ARG A 109 7.43 -20.90 0.17
N ALA A 110 8.24 -21.95 0.01
CA ALA A 110 7.77 -23.32 -0.12
C ALA A 110 6.94 -23.74 1.11
N ILE A 111 7.42 -23.43 2.33
CA ILE A 111 6.63 -23.62 3.55
C ILE A 111 5.29 -22.88 3.47
N GLY A 112 5.28 -21.67 2.92
CA GLY A 112 4.09 -20.83 2.70
C GLY A 112 2.98 -21.49 1.88
N LEU A 113 3.33 -22.47 1.04
CA LEU A 113 2.39 -23.23 0.21
C LEU A 113 1.62 -24.32 0.98
N ALA A 114 1.98 -24.60 2.24
CA ALA A 114 1.34 -25.66 3.02
C ALA A 114 -0.17 -25.43 3.21
N SER A 115 -0.93 -26.53 3.08
CA SER A 115 -2.38 -26.51 3.29
C SER A 115 -2.72 -26.29 4.77
N GLU A 116 -3.90 -25.72 5.06
CA GLU A 116 -4.38 -25.51 6.44
C GLU A 116 -4.37 -26.80 7.28
N ALA A 117 -4.82 -27.92 6.69
CA ALA A 117 -4.84 -29.20 7.37
C ALA A 117 -3.43 -29.68 7.79
N ASN A 118 -2.41 -29.39 6.97
CA ASN A 118 -1.03 -29.79 7.25
C ASN A 118 -0.41 -28.95 8.37
N VAL A 119 -0.68 -27.64 8.35
CA VAL A 119 -0.26 -26.71 9.39
C VAL A 119 -0.83 -27.11 10.75
N LEU A 120 -2.14 -27.37 10.82
CA LEU A 120 -2.83 -27.67 12.07
C LEU A 120 -2.52 -29.07 12.66
N LYS A 121 -2.19 -30.07 11.82
CA LYS A 121 -1.98 -31.47 12.27
C LYS A 121 -0.57 -31.82 12.75
N GLY A 122 0.40 -30.91 12.69
CA GLY A 122 1.76 -31.19 13.17
C GLY A 122 2.88 -30.32 12.62
N GLN A 123 2.60 -29.44 11.64
CA GLN A 123 3.61 -28.54 11.07
C GLN A 123 3.66 -27.16 11.74
N ASN A 124 3.05 -27.01 12.92
CA ASN A 124 3.22 -25.81 13.75
C ASN A 124 4.71 -25.56 14.10
N GLY A 125 5.56 -26.60 14.07
CA GLY A 125 7.01 -26.47 14.18
C GLY A 125 7.65 -25.63 13.07
N LEU A 126 7.16 -25.73 11.82
CA LEU A 126 7.67 -24.92 10.70
C LEU A 126 7.32 -23.44 10.87
N ILE A 127 6.09 -23.15 11.31
CA ILE A 127 5.68 -21.77 11.56
C ILE A 127 6.52 -21.18 12.71
N LYS A 128 6.70 -21.93 13.81
CA LYS A 128 7.59 -21.51 14.91
C LYS A 128 9.01 -21.25 14.43
N LEU A 129 9.53 -22.11 13.56
CA LEU A 129 10.85 -21.94 12.99
C LEU A 129 10.93 -20.67 12.14
N LEU A 130 9.96 -20.43 11.25
CA LEU A 130 9.89 -19.20 10.45
C LEU A 130 9.87 -17.95 11.33
N VAL A 131 9.03 -17.92 12.36
CA VAL A 131 8.98 -16.77 13.30
C VAL A 131 10.30 -16.62 14.05
N LYS A 132 10.94 -17.72 14.47
CA LYS A 132 12.25 -17.70 15.13
C LYS A 132 13.34 -17.11 14.23
N GLN A 133 13.33 -17.45 12.94
CA GLN A 133 14.32 -16.92 11.98
C GLN A 133 14.25 -15.40 11.83
N LEU A 134 13.11 -14.76 12.16
CA LEU A 134 13.01 -13.30 12.12
C LEU A 134 13.80 -12.60 13.23
N LEU A 135 14.29 -13.33 14.25
CA LEU A 135 15.16 -12.78 15.29
C LEU A 135 16.60 -12.53 14.79
N GLU A 136 17.00 -13.13 13.67
CA GLU A 136 18.37 -13.05 13.17
C GLU A 136 18.62 -11.70 12.49
N LEU A 137 19.38 -10.81 13.15
CA LEU A 137 19.61 -9.43 12.67
C LEU A 137 20.33 -9.38 11.32
N ASP A 138 21.24 -10.31 11.08
CA ASP A 138 22.13 -10.33 9.90
C ASP A 138 21.45 -10.87 8.64
N TYR A 139 20.18 -11.25 8.71
CA TYR A 139 19.45 -11.77 7.56
C TYR A 139 19.20 -10.70 6.50
N GLU A 140 19.49 -11.07 5.25
CA GLU A 140 19.20 -10.25 4.09
C GLU A 140 17.69 -9.99 3.94
N ILE A 141 17.36 -8.82 3.38
CA ILE A 141 15.96 -8.38 3.17
C ILE A 141 15.16 -9.41 2.38
N ILE A 142 15.78 -10.10 1.42
CA ILE A 142 15.11 -11.14 0.61
C ILE A 142 14.60 -12.30 1.47
N VAL A 143 15.36 -12.70 2.49
CA VAL A 143 15.00 -13.78 3.42
C VAL A 143 13.88 -13.33 4.32
N VAL A 144 14.03 -12.15 4.93
CA VAL A 144 13.03 -11.56 5.81
C VAL A 144 11.69 -11.39 5.09
N SER A 145 11.70 -10.83 3.86
CA SER A 145 10.48 -10.66 3.05
C SER A 145 9.83 -12.01 2.76
N ALA A 146 10.61 -13.01 2.33
CA ALA A 146 10.08 -14.34 2.02
C ALA A 146 9.46 -15.01 3.25
N ILE A 147 10.06 -14.86 4.44
CA ILE A 147 9.49 -15.35 5.70
C ILE A 147 8.19 -14.60 6.02
N THR A 148 8.18 -13.27 5.96
CA THR A 148 6.98 -12.46 6.24
C THR A 148 5.84 -12.76 5.28
N ASP A 149 6.13 -12.92 3.99
CA ASP A 149 5.16 -13.27 2.95
C ASP A 149 4.62 -14.69 3.17
N SER A 150 5.48 -15.64 3.49
CA SER A 150 5.10 -17.03 3.82
C SER A 150 4.17 -17.10 5.03
N LEU A 151 4.53 -16.41 6.12
CA LEU A 151 3.68 -16.28 7.30
C LEU A 151 2.35 -15.62 6.93
N THR A 152 2.37 -14.57 6.12
CA THR A 152 1.15 -13.91 5.66
C THR A 152 0.28 -14.87 4.86
N CYS A 153 0.82 -15.66 3.92
CA CYS A 153 0.05 -16.65 3.18
C CYS A 153 -0.60 -17.73 4.07
N HIS A 154 0.01 -18.06 5.21
CA HIS A 154 -0.58 -18.97 6.20
C HIS A 154 -1.62 -18.34 7.09
N LEU A 155 -1.46 -17.08 7.42
CA LEU A 155 -2.32 -16.39 8.38
C LEU A 155 -3.49 -15.69 7.67
N ALA A 156 -3.28 -15.25 6.42
CA ALA A 156 -4.29 -14.68 5.56
C ALA A 156 -5.27 -15.76 5.09
N ASN A 157 -6.57 -15.48 5.25
CA ASN A 157 -7.67 -16.33 4.78
C ASN A 157 -7.74 -17.75 5.39
N LYS A 158 -6.98 -18.07 6.44
CA LYS A 158 -7.06 -19.33 7.20
C LYS A 158 -7.33 -19.04 8.69
N PRO A 159 -8.59 -18.76 9.09
CA PRO A 159 -8.91 -18.34 10.46
C PRO A 159 -8.48 -19.35 11.53
N GLY A 160 -8.52 -20.65 11.23
CA GLY A 160 -8.07 -21.70 12.15
C GLY A 160 -6.58 -21.61 12.44
N VAL A 161 -5.77 -21.40 11.40
CA VAL A 161 -4.31 -21.21 11.52
C VAL A 161 -3.99 -19.93 12.26
N LEU A 162 -4.64 -18.82 11.92
CA LEU A 162 -4.45 -17.54 12.60
C LEU A 162 -4.79 -17.64 14.10
N ARG A 163 -5.91 -18.28 14.46
CA ARG A 163 -6.28 -18.47 15.86
C ARG A 163 -5.26 -19.34 16.60
N ALA A 164 -4.80 -20.43 15.98
CA ALA A 164 -3.76 -21.29 16.55
C ALA A 164 -2.44 -20.53 16.74
N PHE A 165 -2.03 -19.73 15.75
CA PHE A 165 -0.84 -18.89 15.78
C PHE A 165 -0.88 -17.89 16.94
N LEU A 166 -1.98 -17.16 17.08
CA LEU A 166 -2.17 -16.14 18.11
C LEU A 166 -2.46 -16.71 19.50
N SER A 167 -2.70 -18.02 19.62
CA SER A 167 -2.94 -18.70 20.91
C SER A 167 -1.74 -19.54 21.38
N ASP A 168 -0.71 -19.70 20.55
CA ASP A 168 0.47 -20.50 20.89
C ASP A 168 1.48 -19.67 21.72
N ASP A 169 1.61 -19.99 23.01
CA ASP A 169 2.50 -19.27 23.93
C ASP A 169 3.96 -19.23 23.47
N SER A 170 4.44 -20.25 22.75
CA SER A 170 5.82 -20.25 22.25
C SER A 170 6.00 -19.29 21.08
N ILE A 171 4.99 -19.16 20.21
CA ILE A 171 4.99 -18.16 19.14
C ILE A 171 4.89 -16.76 19.75
N LEU A 172 3.95 -16.54 20.67
CA LEU A 172 3.79 -15.26 21.36
C LEU A 172 5.07 -14.83 22.10
N THR A 173 5.82 -15.78 22.67
CA THR A 173 7.12 -15.51 23.30
C THR A 173 8.14 -14.98 22.28
N ILE A 174 8.22 -15.60 21.10
CA ILE A 174 9.12 -15.15 20.03
C ILE A 174 8.67 -13.78 19.49
N LEU A 175 7.38 -13.57 19.28
CA LEU A 175 6.84 -12.26 18.89
C LEU A 175 7.15 -11.20 19.94
N GLY A 176 7.08 -11.53 21.23
CA GLY A 176 7.49 -10.66 22.32
C GLY A 176 8.99 -10.31 22.30
N GLN A 177 9.85 -11.23 21.84
CA GLN A 177 11.28 -10.92 21.63
C GLN A 177 11.49 -9.97 20.45
N LEU A 178 10.71 -10.11 19.37
CA LEU A 178 10.73 -9.14 18.26
C LEU A 178 10.24 -7.76 18.73
N HIS A 179 9.16 -7.74 19.52
CA HIS A 179 8.57 -6.51 20.06
C HIS A 179 9.54 -5.74 20.97
N ASN A 180 10.25 -6.45 21.84
CA ASN A 180 11.19 -5.85 22.78
C ASN A 180 12.62 -5.76 22.23
N GLY A 181 12.80 -6.04 20.94
CA GLY A 181 14.09 -6.05 20.25
C GLY A 181 14.54 -4.67 19.77
N SER A 182 15.54 -4.66 18.88
CA SER A 182 15.99 -3.44 18.19
C SER A 182 14.93 -2.93 17.20
N ALA A 183 15.09 -1.69 16.71
CA ALA A 183 14.23 -1.09 15.70
C ALA A 183 14.01 -2.00 14.47
N ILE A 184 15.04 -2.76 14.06
CA ILE A 184 14.97 -3.74 12.97
C ILE A 184 13.98 -4.86 13.31
N LEU A 185 14.10 -5.47 14.48
CA LEU A 185 13.23 -6.58 14.91
C LEU A 185 11.79 -6.11 15.10
N GLN A 186 11.62 -4.93 15.67
CA GLN A 186 10.31 -4.31 15.82
C GLN A 186 9.66 -4.06 14.47
N SER A 187 10.40 -3.52 13.50
CA SER A 187 9.91 -3.29 12.13
C SER A 187 9.48 -4.60 11.44
N ARG A 188 10.20 -5.70 11.68
CA ARG A 188 9.83 -7.04 11.15
C ARG A 188 8.51 -7.54 11.76
N LEU A 189 8.31 -7.32 13.06
CA LEU A 189 7.05 -7.65 13.73
C LEU A 189 5.89 -6.81 13.19
N MET A 190 6.08 -5.49 13.05
CA MET A 190 5.08 -4.57 12.48
C MET A 190 4.64 -5.04 11.09
N ALA A 191 5.57 -5.43 10.23
CA ALA A 191 5.26 -5.93 8.89
C ALA A 191 4.39 -7.18 8.88
N ILE A 192 4.52 -8.07 9.87
CA ILE A 192 3.63 -9.23 10.02
C ILE A 192 2.25 -8.76 10.49
N ILE A 193 2.23 -7.95 11.55
CA ILE A 193 1.01 -7.48 12.20
C ILE A 193 0.10 -6.74 11.21
N GLU A 194 0.67 -5.81 10.43
CA GLU A 194 -0.05 -5.01 9.44
C GLU A 194 -0.72 -5.88 8.37
N LYS A 195 -0.11 -7.01 8.02
CA LYS A 195 -0.66 -7.94 7.04
C LYS A 195 -1.76 -8.85 7.62
N ILE A 196 -1.68 -9.17 8.91
CA ILE A 196 -2.65 -10.09 9.54
C ILE A 196 -3.85 -9.37 10.18
N ILE A 197 -3.73 -8.08 10.52
CA ILE A 197 -4.76 -7.34 11.27
C ILE A 197 -6.13 -7.33 10.57
N ILE A 198 -6.17 -7.30 9.24
CA ILE A 198 -7.40 -7.34 8.44
C ILE A 198 -8.19 -8.66 8.61
N TYR A 199 -7.52 -9.72 9.05
CA TYR A 199 -8.11 -11.05 9.23
C TYR A 199 -8.51 -11.32 10.68
N ILE A 200 -8.13 -10.47 11.62
CA ILE A 200 -8.51 -10.59 13.03
C ILE A 200 -9.95 -10.08 13.19
N ASN A 201 -10.89 -11.03 13.28
CA ASN A 201 -12.33 -10.74 13.44
C ASN A 201 -12.84 -10.97 14.87
N GLU A 202 -12.02 -11.59 15.73
CA GLU A 202 -12.36 -11.96 17.11
C GLU A 202 -11.86 -10.89 18.08
N PRO A 203 -12.47 -10.76 19.28
CA PRO A 203 -11.90 -9.92 20.33
C PRO A 203 -10.46 -10.34 20.58
N ILE A 204 -9.55 -9.38 20.42
CA ILE A 204 -8.12 -9.62 20.53
C ILE A 204 -7.79 -9.90 21.99
N SER A 205 -7.07 -10.99 22.26
CA SER A 205 -6.58 -11.27 23.61
C SER A 205 -5.63 -10.16 24.07
N SER A 206 -5.59 -9.86 25.37
CA SER A 206 -4.70 -8.82 25.89
C SER A 206 -3.23 -9.05 25.51
N LYS A 207 -2.77 -10.31 25.52
CA LYS A 207 -1.42 -10.69 25.07
C LYS A 207 -1.11 -10.28 23.63
N VAL A 208 -2.10 -10.39 22.73
CA VAL A 208 -1.92 -10.01 21.32
C VAL A 208 -2.02 -8.50 21.18
N VAL A 209 -2.87 -7.84 21.96
CA VAL A 209 -2.91 -6.37 22.03
C VAL A 209 -1.57 -5.78 22.44
N ASP A 210 -0.89 -6.40 23.41
CA ASP A 210 0.43 -5.95 23.87
C ASP A 210 1.48 -5.96 22.75
N LEU A 211 1.33 -6.81 21.72
CA LEU A 211 2.23 -6.83 20.55
C LEU A 211 2.05 -5.62 19.61
N PHE A 212 0.97 -4.87 19.75
CA PHE A 212 0.72 -3.62 19.01
C PHE A 212 1.22 -2.38 19.78
N ASN A 213 1.49 -2.56 21.07
CA ASN A 213 1.71 -1.48 22.02
C ASN A 213 3.20 -1.24 22.25
N TYR A 214 3.81 -0.54 21.30
CA TYR A 214 5.17 -0.04 21.45
C TYR A 214 5.23 1.07 22.50
N SER A 215 6.42 1.23 23.09
CA SER A 215 6.66 2.21 24.15
C SER A 215 6.33 3.63 23.68
N PRO A 216 5.49 4.39 24.40
CA PRO A 216 5.26 5.81 24.15
C PRO A 216 6.54 6.64 24.05
N MET A 217 7.58 6.21 24.78
CA MET A 217 8.88 6.89 24.75
C MET A 217 9.58 6.76 23.40
N ALA A 218 9.41 5.65 22.69
CA ALA A 218 10.02 5.43 21.37
C ALA A 218 9.46 6.38 20.30
N LEU A 219 8.24 6.88 20.50
CA LEU A 219 7.63 7.92 19.66
C LEU A 219 8.14 9.33 19.98
N SER A 220 8.76 9.53 21.13
CA SER A 220 9.33 10.81 21.57
C SER A 220 10.86 10.82 21.59
N ASP A 221 11.48 9.69 21.25
CA ASP A 221 12.92 9.51 21.26
C ASP A 221 13.47 9.99 19.92
N ASN A 222 14.30 11.03 19.96
CA ASN A 222 14.90 11.62 18.76
C ASN A 222 16.16 10.86 18.31
N ASP A 223 16.58 9.82 19.04
CA ASP A 223 17.81 9.09 18.75
C ASP A 223 17.70 8.23 17.47
N ASP A 224 16.50 7.77 17.10
CA ASP A 224 16.23 7.03 15.85
C ASP A 224 14.93 7.49 15.16
N ILE A 225 15.04 8.59 14.41
CA ILE A 225 13.91 9.20 13.68
C ILE A 225 13.31 8.23 12.66
N LEU A 226 14.11 7.36 12.03
CA LEU A 226 13.61 6.38 11.07
C LEU A 226 12.69 5.38 11.76
N HIS A 227 13.05 4.95 12.96
CA HIS A 227 12.19 4.09 13.75
C HIS A 227 10.90 4.81 14.17
N THR A 228 10.96 6.08 14.55
CA THR A 228 9.75 6.89 14.81
C THR A 228 8.84 6.97 13.59
N VAL A 229 9.39 7.21 12.39
CA VAL A 229 8.63 7.19 11.13
C VAL A 229 7.94 5.84 10.93
N VAL A 230 8.67 4.74 11.11
CA VAL A 230 8.11 3.39 10.96
C VAL A 230 7.00 3.12 11.96
N LEU A 231 7.14 3.58 13.22
CA LEU A 231 6.10 3.49 14.24
C LEU A 231 4.84 4.27 13.86
N VAL A 232 4.98 5.51 13.37
CA VAL A 232 3.82 6.33 12.95
C VAL A 232 3.12 5.66 11.77
N GLN A 233 3.87 5.19 10.77
CA GLN A 233 3.30 4.45 9.64
C GLN A 233 2.60 3.16 10.09
N HIS A 234 3.16 2.47 11.07
CA HIS A 234 2.56 1.27 11.65
C HIS A 234 1.19 1.56 12.24
N TYR A 235 1.08 2.61 13.05
CA TYR A 235 -0.21 3.01 13.65
C TYR A 235 -1.20 3.52 12.60
N ASN A 236 -0.75 4.24 11.57
CA ASN A 236 -1.60 4.62 10.43
C ASN A 236 -2.20 3.37 9.77
N ARG A 237 -1.35 2.39 9.43
CA ARG A 237 -1.78 1.14 8.80
C ARG A 237 -2.73 0.33 9.70
N LEU A 238 -2.44 0.22 11.00
CA LEU A 238 -3.32 -0.45 11.96
C LEU A 238 -4.72 0.17 11.99
N LEU A 239 -4.82 1.50 12.06
CA LEU A 239 -6.12 2.20 12.13
C LEU A 239 -6.88 2.16 10.81
N VAL A 240 -6.19 2.16 9.67
CA VAL A 240 -6.81 2.07 8.33
C VAL A 240 -7.36 0.67 8.06
N HIS A 241 -6.62 -0.36 8.47
CA HIS A 241 -6.87 -1.75 8.08
C HIS A 241 -7.67 -2.55 9.11
N THR A 242 -7.69 -2.16 10.38
CA THR A 242 -8.53 -2.83 11.37
C THR A 242 -10.01 -2.73 11.03
N LYS A 243 -10.74 -3.84 11.24
CA LYS A 243 -12.21 -3.87 11.13
C LYS A 243 -12.92 -3.24 12.33
N GLN A 244 -12.20 -3.04 13.43
CA GLN A 244 -12.73 -2.51 14.68
C GLN A 244 -11.90 -1.30 15.16
N PRO A 245 -11.93 -0.16 14.43
CA PRO A 245 -11.08 0.99 14.73
C PRO A 245 -11.32 1.59 16.12
N LYS A 246 -12.56 1.59 16.60
CA LYS A 246 -12.91 2.13 17.93
C LYS A 246 -12.26 1.31 19.06
N ALA A 247 -12.43 -0.01 19.03
CA ALA A 247 -11.81 -0.90 20.01
C ALA A 247 -10.28 -0.86 19.95
N MET A 248 -9.71 -0.77 18.74
CA MET A 248 -8.26 -0.62 18.57
C MET A 248 -7.75 0.67 19.21
N ILE A 249 -8.43 1.79 19.02
CA ILE A 249 -8.04 3.05 19.68
C ILE A 249 -8.05 2.96 21.20
N ASP A 250 -9.05 2.29 21.78
CA ASP A 250 -9.13 2.14 23.24
C ASP A 250 -7.89 1.43 23.80
N HIS A 251 -7.28 0.55 23.01
CA HIS A 251 -6.02 -0.11 23.35
C HIS A 251 -4.77 0.73 23.07
N LEU A 252 -4.81 1.62 22.07
CA LEU A 252 -3.70 2.46 21.63
C LEU A 252 -3.65 3.84 22.32
N GLN A 253 -4.52 4.12 23.29
CA GLN A 253 -4.64 5.46 23.91
C GLN A 253 -3.30 6.01 24.43
N ALA A 254 -2.45 5.13 24.98
CA ALA A 254 -1.14 5.53 25.51
C ALA A 254 -0.15 6.00 24.42
N GLN A 255 -0.34 5.55 23.17
CA GLN A 255 0.51 5.86 22.02
C GLN A 255 -0.02 7.05 21.22
N ILE A 256 -1.35 7.23 21.16
CA ILE A 256 -1.99 8.35 20.47
C ILE A 256 -1.49 9.70 20.99
N VAL A 257 -1.35 9.85 22.31
CA VAL A 257 -0.90 11.11 22.92
C VAL A 257 0.51 11.51 22.46
N PRO A 258 1.55 10.66 22.54
CA PRO A 258 2.86 10.94 21.94
C PRO A 258 2.80 11.25 20.43
N MET A 259 2.02 10.51 19.64
CA MET A 259 1.90 10.78 18.20
C MET A 259 1.30 12.17 17.93
N ALA A 260 0.31 12.58 18.71
CA ALA A 260 -0.27 13.90 18.61
C ALA A 260 0.63 15.00 19.24
N LYS A 261 1.61 14.66 20.09
CA LYS A 261 2.67 15.60 20.49
C LYS A 261 3.66 15.84 19.36
N LEU A 262 4.00 14.84 18.54
CA LEU A 262 4.84 15.03 17.35
C LEU A 262 4.26 16.11 16.43
N TRP A 263 2.93 16.22 16.36
CA TRP A 263 2.26 17.33 15.69
C TRP A 263 2.62 18.71 16.28
N SER A 264 2.59 18.84 17.60
CA SER A 264 3.01 20.08 18.27
C SER A 264 4.47 20.41 17.99
N ASP A 265 5.31 19.40 17.82
CA ASP A 265 6.73 19.56 17.49
C ASP A 265 6.95 19.94 16.03
N ILE A 266 6.11 19.49 15.08
CA ILE A 266 6.10 19.97 13.67
C ILE A 266 5.92 21.49 13.61
N VAL A 267 5.06 22.04 14.46
CA VAL A 267 4.82 23.48 14.51
C VAL A 267 5.99 24.24 15.16
N ARG A 268 6.84 23.57 15.95
CA ARG A 268 7.87 24.21 16.80
C ARG A 268 9.32 23.97 16.34
N PHE A 269 9.65 22.87 15.67
CA PHE A 269 11.04 22.43 15.42
C PHE A 269 11.29 21.94 13.98
N GLN A 270 11.52 22.88 13.06
CA GLN A 270 11.47 22.65 11.61
C GLN A 270 12.44 21.64 10.94
N PRO A 271 13.69 21.41 11.39
CA PRO A 271 14.62 20.56 10.62
C PRO A 271 14.37 19.05 10.72
N LEU A 272 13.88 18.55 11.85
CA LEU A 272 13.64 17.12 12.06
C LEU A 272 12.26 16.69 11.53
N THR A 273 11.38 17.66 11.33
CA THR A 273 9.95 17.44 11.07
C THR A 273 9.63 17.11 9.63
N ASP A 274 10.49 17.47 8.68
CA ASP A 274 10.25 17.16 7.26
C ASP A 274 10.25 15.64 6.99
N LEU A 275 10.93 14.84 7.81
CA LEU A 275 11.05 13.39 7.64
C LEU A 275 9.79 12.61 8.03
N PHE A 276 8.95 13.13 8.92
CA PHE A 276 7.75 12.43 9.43
C PHE A 276 6.47 13.26 9.36
N LYS A 277 6.53 14.48 8.81
CA LYS A 277 5.38 15.40 8.71
C LYS A 277 4.23 14.80 7.90
N ALA A 278 4.52 14.11 6.80
CA ALA A 278 3.48 13.51 5.97
C ALA A 278 2.73 12.42 6.74
N GLU A 279 3.46 11.58 7.47
CA GLU A 279 2.96 10.47 8.27
C GLU A 279 2.12 10.94 9.45
N VAL A 280 2.54 12.01 10.14
CA VAL A 280 1.76 12.60 11.24
C VAL A 280 0.49 13.28 10.73
N VAL A 281 0.53 13.95 9.57
CA VAL A 281 -0.69 14.50 8.98
C VAL A 281 -1.64 13.39 8.52
N GLU A 282 -1.11 12.32 7.94
CA GLU A 282 -1.91 11.13 7.61
C GLU A 282 -2.55 10.52 8.87
N PHE A 283 -1.82 10.42 9.97
CA PHE A 283 -2.37 9.95 11.26
C PHE A 283 -3.56 10.81 11.71
N ILE A 284 -3.39 12.13 11.73
CA ILE A 284 -4.43 13.10 12.06
C ILE A 284 -5.63 12.95 11.11
N SER A 285 -5.38 12.80 9.81
CA SER A 285 -6.41 12.61 8.79
C SER A 285 -7.24 11.35 9.07
N ILE A 286 -6.57 10.22 9.37
CA ILE A 286 -7.21 8.95 9.70
C ILE A 286 -8.10 9.10 10.94
N LEU A 287 -7.60 9.73 12.00
CA LEU A 287 -8.38 9.97 13.20
C LEU A 287 -9.62 10.81 12.92
N SER A 288 -9.47 11.91 12.17
CA SER A 288 -10.59 12.81 11.85
C SER A 288 -11.70 12.12 11.03
N HIS A 289 -11.34 11.23 10.11
CA HIS A 289 -12.30 10.54 9.23
C HIS A 289 -12.91 9.28 9.86
N ARG A 290 -12.08 8.44 10.47
CA ARG A 290 -12.53 7.12 10.98
C ARG A 290 -13.16 7.22 12.35
N LEU A 291 -12.70 8.16 13.18
CA LEU A 291 -13.00 8.22 14.60
C LEU A 291 -13.36 9.67 15.02
N PRO A 292 -14.37 10.28 14.37
CA PRO A 292 -14.71 11.68 14.57
C PRO A 292 -15.06 12.01 16.03
N GLU A 293 -15.70 11.09 16.77
CA GLU A 293 -16.03 11.29 18.19
C GLU A 293 -14.76 11.48 19.05
N VAL A 294 -13.77 10.59 18.91
CA VAL A 294 -12.51 10.64 19.67
C VAL A 294 -11.68 11.85 19.25
N TRP A 295 -11.69 12.16 17.96
CA TRP A 295 -10.98 13.29 17.39
C TRP A 295 -11.53 14.64 17.89
N LYS A 296 -12.83 14.88 17.70
CA LYS A 296 -13.48 16.17 17.97
C LYS A 296 -13.48 16.49 19.47
N ASP A 297 -13.80 15.52 20.32
CA ASP A 297 -14.12 15.78 21.72
C ASP A 297 -12.90 15.73 22.66
N SER A 298 -11.76 15.21 22.18
CA SER A 298 -10.58 14.99 23.03
C SER A 298 -9.29 15.49 22.37
N LEU A 299 -8.88 14.87 21.27
CA LEU A 299 -7.52 15.04 20.75
C LEU A 299 -7.31 16.40 20.08
N ALA A 300 -8.24 16.82 19.21
CA ALA A 300 -8.06 18.06 18.47
C ALA A 300 -7.97 19.30 19.38
N ILE A 301 -8.75 19.30 20.46
CA ILE A 301 -8.72 20.35 21.49
C ILE A 301 -7.43 20.23 22.33
N GLN A 302 -7.08 19.03 22.78
CA GLN A 302 -5.89 18.82 23.63
C GLN A 302 -4.59 19.28 22.95
N PHE A 303 -4.49 19.14 21.64
CA PHE A 303 -3.29 19.48 20.87
C PHE A 303 -3.43 20.78 20.06
N ASN A 304 -4.44 21.60 20.36
CA ASN A 304 -4.68 22.91 19.74
C ASN A 304 -4.63 22.90 18.21
N ILE A 305 -5.17 21.85 17.60
CA ILE A 305 -5.13 21.65 16.15
C ILE A 305 -5.92 22.76 15.43
N PRO A 306 -7.15 23.13 15.86
CA PRO A 306 -7.89 24.24 15.27
C PRO A 306 -7.11 25.57 15.26
N GLU A 307 -6.45 25.90 16.37
CA GLU A 307 -5.65 27.12 16.49
C GLU A 307 -4.48 27.08 15.51
N CYS A 308 -3.80 25.94 15.35
CA CYS A 308 -2.70 25.81 14.40
C CYS A 308 -3.13 25.96 12.93
N LEU A 309 -4.39 25.64 12.58
CA LEU A 309 -4.93 25.82 11.23
C LEU A 309 -5.09 27.30 10.85
N VAL A 310 -5.20 28.19 11.83
CA VAL A 310 -5.41 29.62 11.63
C VAL A 310 -4.24 30.48 12.10
N ASP A 311 -3.34 29.94 12.91
CA ASP A 311 -2.16 30.65 13.40
C ASP A 311 -1.20 30.98 12.24
N ILE A 312 -0.85 32.26 12.13
CA ILE A 312 0.10 32.80 11.16
C ILE A 312 1.50 32.22 11.41
N LYS A 313 1.82 31.84 12.65
CA LYS A 313 3.12 31.25 13.02
C LYS A 313 3.29 29.83 12.48
N THR A 314 2.21 29.10 12.24
CA THR A 314 2.29 27.78 11.58
C THR A 314 2.79 27.98 10.14
N PRO A 315 3.77 27.20 9.65
CA PRO A 315 4.21 27.31 8.27
C PRO A 315 3.06 27.12 7.28
N ALA A 316 3.00 27.94 6.22
CA ALA A 316 1.87 27.93 5.28
C ALA A 316 1.67 26.57 4.60
N GLU A 317 2.77 25.91 4.22
CA GLU A 317 2.77 24.56 3.64
C GLU A 317 2.18 23.50 4.59
N VAL A 318 2.41 23.63 5.89
CA VAL A 318 1.90 22.71 6.91
C VAL A 318 0.39 22.91 7.04
N ARG A 319 -0.08 24.18 7.13
CA ARG A 319 -1.51 24.49 7.15
C ARG A 319 -2.23 23.94 5.91
N VAL A 320 -1.67 24.17 4.72
CA VAL A 320 -2.21 23.67 3.45
C VAL A 320 -2.28 22.14 3.47
N LEU A 321 -1.20 21.47 3.87
CA LEU A 321 -1.14 20.02 3.92
C LEU A 321 -2.27 19.45 4.80
N ILE A 322 -2.50 20.04 5.97
CA ILE A 322 -3.53 19.55 6.90
C ILE A 322 -4.94 19.86 6.42
N LEU A 323 -5.18 21.10 5.96
CA LEU A 323 -6.48 21.49 5.40
C LEU A 323 -6.86 20.64 4.18
N SER A 324 -5.87 20.05 3.50
CA SER A 324 -6.09 19.13 2.39
C SER A 324 -6.44 17.69 2.82
N HIS A 325 -6.29 17.34 4.10
CA HIS A 325 -6.45 15.95 4.56
C HIS A 325 -7.38 15.78 5.78
N ILE A 326 -7.67 16.81 6.57
CA ILE A 326 -8.62 16.70 7.68
C ILE A 326 -10.05 16.57 7.15
N GLU A 327 -10.86 15.80 7.86
CA GLU A 327 -12.29 15.61 7.56
C GLU A 327 -13.02 16.96 7.33
N PRO A 328 -13.66 17.14 6.16
CA PRO A 328 -14.17 18.44 5.72
C PRO A 328 -15.36 18.96 6.54
N ILE A 329 -16.21 18.09 7.11
CA ILE A 329 -17.33 18.52 7.98
C ILE A 329 -16.76 19.17 9.24
N TYR A 330 -15.74 18.56 9.84
CA TYR A 330 -15.03 19.13 10.98
C TYR A 330 -14.43 20.50 10.65
N LEU A 331 -13.80 20.66 9.49
CA LEU A 331 -13.29 21.97 9.05
C LEU A 331 -14.41 23.00 8.90
N ALA A 332 -15.56 22.61 8.33
CA ALA A 332 -16.72 23.49 8.19
C ALA A 332 -17.26 23.95 9.55
N GLU A 333 -17.35 23.04 10.53
CA GLU A 333 -17.82 23.36 11.88
C GLU A 333 -16.87 24.30 12.63
N GLN A 334 -15.55 24.08 12.55
CA GLN A 334 -14.57 24.82 13.33
C GLN A 334 -14.13 26.14 12.67
N LEU A 335 -13.94 26.14 11.35
CA LEU A 335 -13.36 27.27 10.61
C LEU A 335 -14.37 28.03 9.75
N GLY A 336 -15.55 27.45 9.51
CA GLY A 336 -16.64 28.09 8.77
C GLY A 336 -17.19 29.34 9.47
N PRO A 337 -17.65 29.26 10.74
CA PRO A 337 -18.27 30.38 11.45
C PRO A 337 -17.36 31.61 11.60
N SER A 338 -16.06 31.39 11.72
CA SER A 338 -15.03 32.44 11.83
C SER A 338 -14.61 33.03 10.47
N GLY A 339 -15.14 32.49 9.37
CA GLY A 339 -14.83 32.91 8.00
C GLY A 339 -13.38 32.65 7.61
N HIS A 340 -12.70 31.67 8.23
CA HIS A 340 -11.33 31.33 7.85
C HIS A 340 -11.28 30.57 6.52
N LEU A 341 -12.26 29.70 6.26
CA LEU A 341 -12.33 28.96 4.99
C LEU A 341 -12.52 29.87 3.77
N SER A 342 -13.29 30.96 3.91
CA SER A 342 -13.53 31.91 2.82
C SER A 342 -12.34 32.83 2.51
N LYS A 343 -11.33 32.88 3.40
CA LYS A 343 -10.09 33.64 3.20
C LYS A 343 -9.02 32.88 2.41
N ILE A 344 -9.22 31.58 2.17
CA ILE A 344 -8.26 30.75 1.45
C ILE A 344 -8.27 31.14 -0.02
N THR A 345 -7.15 31.65 -0.53
CA THR A 345 -7.05 32.11 -1.94
C THR A 345 -6.96 30.93 -2.91
N VAL A 346 -7.65 31.04 -4.05
CA VAL A 346 -7.60 30.06 -5.15
C VAL A 346 -6.27 30.20 -5.90
N LYS A 347 -5.34 29.27 -5.66
CA LYS A 347 -4.00 29.19 -6.26
C LYS A 347 -3.53 27.74 -6.30
N ALA A 348 -2.57 27.42 -7.17
CA ALA A 348 -1.97 26.09 -7.29
C ALA A 348 -1.60 25.43 -5.95
N SER A 349 -0.95 26.19 -5.06
CA SER A 349 -0.53 25.69 -3.74
C SER A 349 -1.68 25.23 -2.84
N ASN A 350 -2.91 25.71 -3.07
CA ASN A 350 -4.06 25.45 -2.20
C ASN A 350 -5.08 24.50 -2.83
N ILE A 351 -4.83 23.95 -4.03
CA ILE A 351 -5.79 23.11 -4.75
C ILE A 351 -6.19 21.88 -3.93
N GLY A 352 -5.22 21.27 -3.22
CA GLY A 352 -5.49 20.17 -2.29
C GLY A 352 -6.58 20.51 -1.26
N VAL A 353 -6.57 21.74 -0.75
CA VAL A 353 -7.56 22.20 0.23
C VAL A 353 -8.94 22.30 -0.40
N PHE A 354 -9.05 22.87 -1.59
CA PHE A 354 -10.33 22.94 -2.30
C PHE A 354 -10.84 21.55 -2.68
N MET A 355 -9.98 20.66 -3.17
CA MET A 355 -10.34 19.27 -3.48
C MET A 355 -10.88 18.53 -2.25
N ASN A 356 -10.36 18.83 -1.05
CA ASN A 356 -10.87 18.28 0.19
C ASN A 356 -12.22 18.89 0.60
N LEU A 357 -12.31 20.22 0.64
CA LEU A 357 -13.53 20.93 1.07
C LEU A 357 -14.73 20.75 0.12
N VAL A 358 -14.51 20.36 -1.14
CA VAL A 358 -15.61 20.05 -2.08
C VAL A 358 -16.35 18.76 -1.69
N GLN A 359 -15.71 17.86 -0.94
CA GLN A 359 -16.23 16.51 -0.67
C GLN A 359 -17.53 16.48 0.14
N THR A 360 -17.86 17.54 0.88
CA THR A 360 -19.16 17.66 1.56
C THR A 360 -19.81 18.99 1.26
N GLN A 361 -21.15 18.98 1.21
CA GLN A 361 -21.93 20.17 0.90
C GLN A 361 -21.69 21.29 1.93
N GLN A 362 -21.62 20.95 3.21
CA GLN A 362 -21.46 21.91 4.29
C GLN A 362 -20.14 22.69 4.21
N SER A 363 -19.01 22.03 3.92
CA SER A 363 -17.75 22.73 3.70
C SER A 363 -17.74 23.51 2.39
N PHE A 364 -18.40 22.98 1.35
CA PHE A 364 -18.48 23.62 0.05
C PHE A 364 -19.17 25.00 0.12
N GLU A 365 -20.21 25.15 0.94
CA GLU A 365 -20.95 26.40 1.13
C GLU A 365 -20.07 27.56 1.64
N PHE A 366 -18.97 27.27 2.34
CA PHE A 366 -18.03 28.30 2.80
C PHE A 366 -17.00 28.74 1.75
N MET A 367 -16.95 28.10 0.58
CA MET A 367 -15.96 28.39 -0.48
C MET A 367 -16.41 29.49 -1.45
N THR A 368 -16.81 30.64 -0.92
CA THR A 368 -17.34 31.77 -1.72
C THR A 368 -16.32 32.41 -2.67
N GLN A 369 -15.03 32.13 -2.47
CA GLN A 369 -13.93 32.56 -3.33
C GLN A 369 -13.88 31.82 -4.67
N LEU A 370 -14.55 30.68 -4.81
CA LEU A 370 -14.62 29.95 -6.08
C LEU A 370 -15.55 30.70 -7.04
N THR A 371 -14.93 31.42 -7.97
CA THR A 371 -15.61 32.18 -9.02
C THR A 371 -15.14 31.71 -10.39
N SER A 372 -15.89 32.01 -11.45
CA SER A 372 -15.42 31.72 -12.82
C SER A 372 -14.06 32.32 -13.11
N THR A 373 -13.80 33.55 -12.65
CA THR A 373 -12.51 34.22 -12.86
C THR A 373 -11.40 33.49 -12.13
N SER A 374 -11.55 33.24 -10.82
CA SER A 374 -10.50 32.59 -10.04
C SER A 374 -10.19 31.15 -10.50
N LEU A 375 -11.18 30.45 -11.03
CA LEU A 375 -10.99 29.11 -11.60
C LEU A 375 -10.25 29.16 -12.93
N LEU A 376 -10.61 30.09 -13.82
CA LEU A 376 -9.97 30.25 -15.12
C LEU A 376 -8.55 30.85 -15.03
N ASP A 377 -8.20 31.48 -13.91
CA ASP A 377 -6.84 31.96 -13.63
C ASP A 377 -5.86 30.82 -13.25
N LEU A 378 -6.36 29.61 -12.95
CA LEU A 378 -5.53 28.45 -12.67
C LEU A 378 -4.86 27.92 -13.95
N SER A 379 -3.74 27.21 -13.78
CA SER A 379 -3.16 26.45 -14.90
C SER A 379 -4.15 25.39 -15.39
N TYR A 380 -4.01 24.94 -16.64
CA TYR A 380 -4.94 23.98 -17.22
C TYR A 380 -5.04 22.69 -16.38
N THR A 381 -3.89 22.12 -16.02
CA THR A 381 -3.82 20.89 -15.21
C THR A 381 -4.44 21.07 -13.83
N ASP A 382 -4.18 22.21 -13.20
CA ASP A 382 -4.73 22.58 -11.89
C ASP A 382 -6.26 22.75 -11.91
N LEU A 383 -6.76 23.48 -12.91
CA LEU A 383 -8.19 23.68 -13.13
C LEU A 383 -8.90 22.34 -13.29
N PHE A 384 -8.41 21.48 -14.18
CA PHE A 384 -9.04 20.20 -14.45
C PHE A 384 -8.90 19.20 -13.29
N ALA A 385 -7.81 19.24 -12.53
CA ALA A 385 -7.68 18.44 -11.30
C ALA A 385 -8.75 18.82 -10.26
N LEU A 386 -9.00 20.12 -10.05
CA LEU A 386 -10.07 20.59 -9.17
C LEU A 386 -11.46 20.27 -9.74
N LEU A 387 -11.66 20.42 -11.06
CA LEU A 387 -12.93 20.12 -11.71
C LEU A 387 -13.31 18.65 -11.57
N VAL A 388 -12.37 17.71 -11.60
CA VAL A 388 -12.65 16.28 -11.35
C VAL A 388 -13.32 16.08 -9.98
N GLN A 389 -12.97 16.86 -8.95
CA GLN A 389 -13.66 16.78 -7.67
C GLN A 389 -15.00 17.54 -7.68
N ILE A 390 -15.07 18.70 -8.34
CA ILE A 390 -16.31 19.48 -8.46
C ILE A 390 -17.40 18.69 -9.20
N THR A 391 -17.05 17.97 -10.26
CA THR A 391 -17.99 17.18 -11.07
C THR A 391 -18.33 15.82 -10.47
N ARG A 392 -17.70 15.44 -9.35
CA ARG A 392 -17.97 14.19 -8.64
C ARG A 392 -19.24 14.26 -7.79
N PHE A 393 -19.62 15.45 -7.31
CA PHE A 393 -20.74 15.64 -6.39
C PHE A 393 -21.83 16.52 -6.99
N GLU A 394 -23.08 16.25 -6.62
CA GLU A 394 -24.26 16.90 -7.20
C GLU A 394 -24.30 18.40 -6.90
N TRP A 395 -24.13 18.81 -5.64
CA TRP A 395 -24.18 20.22 -5.22
C TRP A 395 -23.14 21.09 -5.92
N SER A 396 -21.91 20.59 -6.05
CA SER A 396 -20.81 21.32 -6.70
C SER A 396 -20.96 21.33 -8.22
N THR A 397 -21.51 20.28 -8.82
CA THR A 397 -21.83 20.24 -10.24
C THR A 397 -22.97 21.21 -10.58
N GLN A 398 -24.01 21.28 -9.74
CA GLN A 398 -25.08 22.26 -9.89
C GLN A 398 -24.55 23.69 -9.81
N GLN A 399 -23.62 23.97 -8.89
CA GLN A 399 -22.96 25.26 -8.79
C GLN A 399 -22.16 25.58 -10.07
N LEU A 400 -21.39 24.63 -10.57
CA LEU A 400 -20.64 24.76 -11.82
C LEU A 400 -21.55 25.09 -13.01
N ALA A 401 -22.66 24.36 -13.15
CA ALA A 401 -23.61 24.53 -14.25
C ALA A 401 -24.37 25.87 -14.21
N SER A 402 -24.75 26.31 -13.00
CA SER A 402 -25.65 27.45 -12.80
C SER A 402 -24.91 28.77 -12.60
N HIS A 403 -23.76 28.75 -11.91
CA HIS A 403 -23.06 29.95 -11.48
C HIS A 403 -21.71 30.15 -12.17
N TRP A 404 -21.13 29.12 -12.80
CA TRP A 404 -19.85 29.21 -13.49
C TRP A 404 -19.90 28.83 -14.99
N PRO A 405 -20.78 29.45 -15.80
CA PRO A 405 -20.97 29.07 -17.20
C PRO A 405 -19.71 29.23 -18.05
N ARG A 406 -18.82 30.19 -17.74
CA ARG A 406 -17.55 30.36 -18.46
C ARG A 406 -16.61 29.17 -18.27
N VAL A 407 -16.64 28.55 -17.09
CA VAL A 407 -15.86 27.34 -16.79
C VAL A 407 -16.47 26.14 -17.53
N MET A 408 -17.80 26.04 -17.57
CA MET A 408 -18.50 25.04 -18.39
C MET A 408 -18.13 25.15 -19.88
N SER A 409 -18.12 26.35 -20.44
CA SER A 409 -17.64 26.57 -21.82
C SER A 409 -16.21 26.08 -21.99
N ARG A 410 -15.30 26.40 -21.05
CA ARG A 410 -13.90 25.96 -21.10
C ARG A 410 -13.74 24.43 -21.07
N ILE A 411 -14.62 23.71 -20.36
CA ILE A 411 -14.63 22.23 -20.32
C ILE A 411 -15.01 21.65 -21.70
N ILE A 412 -16.04 22.24 -22.31
CA ILE A 412 -16.64 21.78 -23.57
C ILE A 412 -15.76 22.13 -24.76
N GLU A 413 -15.21 23.35 -24.78
CA GLU A 413 -14.38 23.85 -25.89
C GLU A 413 -13.17 22.96 -26.13
N TRP A 414 -12.92 22.66 -27.39
CA TRP A 414 -11.76 21.85 -27.77
C TRP A 414 -10.48 22.67 -27.70
N ASP A 415 -9.58 22.27 -26.81
CA ASP A 415 -8.18 22.68 -26.83
C ASP A 415 -7.32 21.55 -27.42
N ASP A 416 -6.29 21.91 -28.19
CA ASP A 416 -5.26 20.97 -28.63
C ASP A 416 -4.34 20.64 -27.45
N ILE A 417 -4.77 19.68 -26.63
CA ILE A 417 -4.06 19.24 -25.43
C ILE A 417 -3.02 18.20 -25.83
N THR A 418 -1.74 18.55 -25.72
CA THR A 418 -0.63 17.62 -26.00
C THR A 418 -0.21 16.81 -24.78
N GLU A 419 -0.50 17.30 -23.57
CA GLU A 419 -0.09 16.66 -22.32
C GLU A 419 -1.06 15.53 -21.94
N PRO A 420 -0.58 14.28 -21.78
CA PRO A 420 -1.45 13.13 -21.47
C PRO A 420 -2.22 13.28 -20.15
N GLN A 421 -1.60 13.89 -19.13
CA GLN A 421 -2.23 14.10 -17.83
C GLN A 421 -3.43 15.04 -17.93
N SER A 422 -3.26 16.18 -18.59
CA SER A 422 -4.33 17.15 -18.82
C SER A 422 -5.47 16.56 -19.65
N PHE A 423 -5.15 15.73 -20.65
CA PHE A 423 -6.13 15.00 -21.44
C PHE A 423 -6.96 14.05 -20.58
N ASN A 424 -6.30 13.24 -19.75
CA ASN A 424 -6.97 12.28 -18.86
C ASN A 424 -7.87 12.98 -17.83
N LEU A 425 -7.44 14.11 -17.26
CA LEU A 425 -8.26 14.88 -16.33
C LEU A 425 -9.50 15.45 -17.02
N ARG A 426 -9.34 16.05 -18.21
CA ARG A 426 -10.48 16.54 -19.01
C ARG A 426 -11.45 15.42 -19.37
N GLN A 427 -10.93 14.26 -19.77
CA GLN A 427 -11.74 13.09 -20.06
C GLN A 427 -12.60 12.70 -18.85
N GLN A 428 -12.01 12.62 -17.66
CA GLN A 428 -12.73 12.30 -16.42
C GLN A 428 -13.84 13.32 -16.11
N VAL A 429 -13.56 14.62 -16.26
CA VAL A 429 -14.57 15.68 -16.06
C VAL A 429 -15.74 15.51 -17.03
N LEU A 430 -15.47 15.34 -18.32
CA LEU A 430 -16.51 15.16 -19.33
C LEU A 430 -17.29 13.86 -19.13
N GLU A 431 -16.62 12.78 -18.73
CA GLU A 431 -17.26 11.49 -18.40
C GLU A 431 -18.22 11.65 -17.22
N GLN A 432 -17.80 12.27 -16.12
CA GLN A 432 -18.65 12.50 -14.95
C GLN A 432 -19.87 13.37 -15.30
N LEU A 433 -19.66 14.47 -16.03
CA LEU A 433 -20.76 15.32 -16.52
C LEU A 433 -21.70 14.57 -17.47
N PHE A 434 -21.16 13.68 -18.31
CA PHE A 434 -21.95 12.85 -19.21
C PHE A 434 -22.81 11.84 -18.44
N LEU A 435 -22.26 11.19 -17.41
CA LEU A 435 -23.00 10.28 -16.52
C LEU A 435 -24.13 11.01 -15.78
N MET A 436 -23.92 12.28 -15.44
CA MET A 436 -24.92 13.14 -14.80
C MET A 436 -25.83 13.89 -15.79
N SER A 437 -25.69 13.68 -17.11
CA SER A 437 -26.38 14.49 -18.13
C SER A 437 -27.92 14.35 -18.16
N ASN A 438 -28.49 13.48 -17.33
CA ASN A 438 -29.93 13.37 -17.14
C ASN A 438 -30.47 14.24 -15.98
N SER A 439 -29.61 14.88 -15.21
CA SER A 439 -30.03 15.81 -14.16
C SER A 439 -30.56 17.12 -14.74
N ASP A 440 -31.61 17.66 -14.14
CA ASP A 440 -32.30 18.87 -14.62
C ASP A 440 -31.38 20.10 -14.70
N PHE A 441 -30.45 20.24 -13.75
CA PHE A 441 -29.52 21.37 -13.72
C PHE A 441 -28.44 21.34 -14.84
N LEU A 442 -28.34 20.26 -15.61
CA LEU A 442 -27.45 20.16 -16.79
C LEU A 442 -28.20 20.26 -18.12
N GLU A 443 -29.51 20.53 -18.13
CA GLU A 443 -30.33 20.53 -19.34
C GLU A 443 -29.75 21.40 -20.47
N HIS A 444 -29.32 22.62 -20.13
CA HIS A 444 -28.73 23.59 -21.06
C HIS A 444 -27.36 23.18 -21.63
N TRP A 445 -26.68 22.24 -20.97
CA TRP A 445 -25.33 21.78 -21.30
C TRP A 445 -25.31 20.37 -21.90
N LYS A 446 -26.43 19.65 -21.82
CA LYS A 446 -26.54 18.22 -22.14
C LYS A 446 -26.04 17.88 -23.54
N TYR A 447 -26.44 18.66 -24.54
CA TYR A 447 -26.05 18.42 -25.93
C TYR A 447 -24.54 18.61 -26.11
N GLN A 448 -24.01 19.71 -25.58
CA GLN A 448 -22.62 20.12 -25.72
C GLN A 448 -21.67 19.14 -25.00
N ILE A 449 -22.02 18.70 -23.79
CA ILE A 449 -21.27 17.68 -23.05
C ILE A 449 -21.21 16.38 -23.85
N LYS A 450 -22.34 15.92 -24.39
CA LYS A 450 -22.40 14.67 -25.18
C LYS A 450 -21.54 14.76 -26.43
N THR A 451 -21.55 15.88 -27.13
CA THR A 451 -20.74 16.11 -28.32
C THR A 451 -19.25 16.15 -27.96
N ALA A 452 -18.87 16.98 -26.97
CA ALA A 452 -17.47 17.12 -26.54
C ALA A 452 -16.88 15.78 -26.05
N TYR A 453 -17.63 15.00 -25.27
CA TYR A 453 -17.18 13.69 -24.80
C TYR A 453 -17.00 12.68 -25.94
N LYS A 454 -17.93 12.65 -26.91
CA LYS A 454 -17.82 11.79 -28.09
C LYS A 454 -16.62 12.17 -28.97
N GLU A 455 -16.39 13.46 -29.19
CA GLU A 455 -15.24 13.97 -29.95
C GLU A 455 -13.93 13.64 -29.25
N LEU A 456 -13.89 13.69 -27.92
CA LEU A 456 -12.71 13.34 -27.14
C LEU A 456 -12.34 11.86 -27.27
N ILE A 457 -13.33 10.95 -27.25
CA ILE A 457 -13.08 9.49 -27.36
C ILE A 457 -12.79 9.05 -28.79
N HIS A 458 -13.59 9.53 -29.75
CA HIS A 458 -13.55 9.01 -31.14
C HIS A 458 -12.80 9.92 -32.10
N GLY A 459 -12.26 11.04 -31.61
CA GLY A 459 -11.73 12.12 -32.45
C GLY A 459 -12.84 12.97 -33.06
N LYS A 460 -12.47 14.15 -33.57
CA LYS A 460 -13.41 14.99 -34.31
C LYS A 460 -13.81 14.31 -35.61
N VAL A 461 -15.09 13.94 -35.71
CA VAL A 461 -15.70 13.57 -36.98
C VAL A 461 -15.78 14.85 -37.80
N SER A 462 -14.82 15.04 -38.71
CA SER A 462 -14.91 16.12 -39.69
C SER A 462 -16.19 15.91 -40.50
N ALA A 463 -17.15 16.83 -40.39
CA ALA A 463 -18.30 16.81 -41.26
C ALA A 463 -17.80 16.80 -42.72
N PRO A 464 -18.35 15.95 -43.60
CA PRO A 464 -17.96 15.95 -45.00
C PRO A 464 -18.16 17.36 -45.56
N ILE A 465 -17.08 17.97 -46.05
CA ILE A 465 -17.12 19.25 -46.76
C ILE A 465 -18.05 19.04 -47.96
N PRO A 466 -19.16 19.79 -48.11
CA PRO A 466 -19.97 19.69 -49.30
C PRO A 466 -19.11 20.18 -50.48
N VAL A 467 -18.74 19.26 -51.36
CA VAL A 467 -18.15 19.59 -52.65
C VAL A 467 -19.25 20.30 -53.44
N VAL A 468 -19.17 21.63 -53.53
CA VAL A 468 -19.95 22.40 -54.48
C VAL A 468 -19.50 21.93 -55.86
N GLY A 469 -20.36 21.18 -56.54
CA GLY A 469 -20.12 20.79 -57.92
C GLY A 469 -20.12 22.05 -58.77
N ASP A 470 -18.96 22.40 -59.34
CA ASP A 470 -18.88 23.39 -60.40
C ASP A 470 -19.70 22.90 -61.58
N SER A 471 -20.94 23.38 -61.67
CA SER A 471 -21.76 23.25 -62.86
C SER A 471 -21.25 24.24 -63.90
N TYR A 472 -20.25 23.82 -64.69
CA TYR A 472 -19.98 24.42 -66.00
C TYR A 472 -20.84 23.73 -67.05
N ALA A 473 -21.83 24.46 -67.56
CA ALA A 473 -22.43 24.31 -68.88
C ALA A 473 -22.67 25.70 -69.46
#